data_AF-A0A924Q1E9-F1
#
_entry.id   AF-A0A924Q1E9-F1
#
_cell.length_a   1.000
_cell.length_b   1.000
_cell.length_c   1.000
_cell.angle_alpha   90.00
_cell.angle_beta   90.00
_cell.angle_gamma   90.00
#
_symmetry.space_group_name_H-M   'P 1'
#
loop_
_entity.id
_entity.type
_entity.pdbx_description
1 polymer ?
#
loop_
_entity_poly.entity_id
_entity_poly.type
_entity_poly.pdbx_seq_one_letter_code
_entity_poly.pdbx_strand_id
1 'polypeptide(L)'
;PFLEAERILGASWGRIVLHHVLPNILGPLVILASMDIPVVISIEAGLSFLGLGVRPPLASWGTLIQDGYQYLSQSWVPVVVSSLALAVATLGFTLFGEALRDAVDPRIGREH
;
A
#
# COMPACT_ATOMS: atom_id res chain seq x y z
N PRO A 1 -3.43 -26.33 19.06
CA PRO A 1 -3.10 -27.75 18.76
C PRO A 1 -1.74 -27.98 18.07
N PHE A 2 -1.45 -27.38 16.89
CA PHE A 2 -0.17 -27.63 16.16
C PHE A 2 1.08 -27.03 16.83
N LEU A 3 1.00 -25.79 17.34
CA LEU A 3 2.12 -25.12 18.03
C LEU A 3 2.49 -25.77 19.38
N GLU A 4 1.51 -26.37 20.06
CA GLU A 4 1.75 -27.10 21.31
C GLU A 4 2.41 -28.46 21.06
N ALA A 5 2.10 -29.13 19.94
CA ALA A 5 2.73 -30.38 19.53
C ALA A 5 4.21 -30.22 19.13
N GLU A 6 4.57 -29.13 18.43
CA GLU A 6 5.98 -28.84 18.08
C GLU A 6 6.83 -28.47 19.29
N ARG A 7 6.24 -27.85 20.31
CA ARG A 7 6.94 -27.53 21.57
C ARG A 7 7.33 -28.80 22.35
N ILE A 8 6.53 -29.87 22.22
CA ILE A 8 6.81 -31.20 22.81
C ILE A 8 7.96 -31.91 22.07
N LEU A 9 8.23 -31.55 20.80
CA LEU A 9 9.28 -32.14 19.95
C LEU A 9 10.66 -31.45 20.06
N GLY A 10 10.84 -30.48 20.97
CA GLY A 10 12.14 -29.85 21.23
C GLY A 10 12.62 -28.85 20.16
N ALA A 11 11.73 -28.39 19.28
CA ALA A 11 12.07 -27.35 18.31
C ALA A 11 12.25 -25.98 19.00
N SER A 12 13.31 -25.25 18.65
CA SER A 12 13.53 -23.89 19.14
C SER A 12 12.41 -22.96 18.66
N TRP A 13 11.97 -22.05 19.52
CA TRP A 13 10.88 -21.10 19.20
C TRP A 13 11.12 -20.34 17.88
N GLY A 14 12.37 -19.96 17.60
CA GLY A 14 12.75 -19.31 16.34
C GLY A 14 12.56 -20.18 15.09
N ARG A 15 12.79 -21.50 15.18
CA ARG A 15 12.55 -22.42 14.06
C ARG A 15 11.05 -22.57 13.79
N ILE A 16 10.24 -22.70 14.84
CA ILE A 16 8.76 -22.76 14.71
C ILE A 16 8.24 -21.48 14.05
N VAL A 17 8.70 -20.31 14.51
CA VAL A 17 8.28 -19.03 13.94
C VAL A 17 8.68 -18.90 12.47
N LEU A 18 9.94 -19.16 12.12
CA LEU A 18 10.43 -18.96 10.75
C LEU A 18 9.90 -20.00 9.74
N HIS A 19 9.66 -21.24 10.17
CA HIS A 19 9.31 -22.34 9.26
C HIS A 19 7.81 -22.65 9.20
N HIS A 20 7.05 -22.36 10.26
CA HIS A 20 5.61 -22.65 10.31
C HIS A 20 4.74 -21.41 10.41
N VAL A 21 5.10 -20.44 11.25
CA VAL A 21 4.26 -19.24 11.44
C VAL A 21 4.45 -18.27 10.28
N LEU A 22 5.69 -17.89 10.02
CA LEU A 22 6.05 -16.85 9.05
C LEU A 22 5.53 -17.17 7.63
N PRO A 23 5.83 -18.32 7.00
CA PRO A 23 5.30 -18.63 5.66
C PRO A 23 3.77 -18.71 5.61
N ASN A 24 3.10 -19.03 6.72
CA ASN A 24 1.64 -19.12 6.77
C ASN A 24 0.96 -17.74 6.89
N ILE A 25 1.61 -16.76 7.54
CA ILE A 25 1.06 -15.39 7.68
C ILE A 25 1.58 -14.41 6.63
N LEU A 26 2.70 -14.71 5.96
CA LEU A 26 3.33 -13.81 5.00
C LEU A 26 2.41 -13.46 3.82
N GLY A 27 1.66 -14.43 3.29
CA GLY A 27 0.69 -14.19 2.22
C GLY A 27 -0.35 -13.14 2.61
N PRO A 28 -1.15 -13.39 3.68
CA PRO A 28 -2.10 -12.40 4.21
C PRO A 28 -1.47 -11.05 4.59
N LEU A 29 -0.26 -11.04 5.16
CA LEU A 29 0.46 -9.81 5.52
C LEU A 29 0.80 -8.95 4.30
N VAL A 30 1.29 -9.56 3.22
CA VAL A 30 1.64 -8.86 1.98
C VAL A 30 0.40 -8.26 1.33
N ILE A 31 -0.73 -8.96 1.36
CA ILE A 31 -2.02 -8.44 0.88
C ILE A 31 -2.42 -7.21 1.71
N LEU A 32 -2.45 -7.35 3.03
CA LEU A 32 -2.83 -6.25 3.93
C LEU A 32 -1.94 -5.02 3.70
N ALA A 33 -0.63 -5.21 3.65
CA ALA A 33 0.32 -4.13 3.38
C ALA A 33 0.10 -3.48 2.00
N SER A 34 -0.31 -4.26 0.98
CA SER A 34 -0.63 -3.73 -0.35
C SER A 34 -1.91 -2.89 -0.35
N MET A 35 -2.90 -3.27 0.45
CA MET A 35 -4.16 -2.51 0.59
C MET A 35 -3.98 -1.17 1.31
N ASP A 36 -2.90 -0.99 2.08
CA ASP A 36 -2.59 0.27 2.76
C ASP A 36 -1.93 1.31 1.83
N ILE A 37 -1.37 0.89 0.68
CA ILE A 37 -0.65 1.77 -0.26
C ILE A 37 -1.49 3.01 -0.66
N PRO A 38 -2.77 2.88 -1.08
CA PRO A 38 -3.59 4.02 -1.47
C PRO A 38 -3.78 5.04 -0.33
N VAL A 39 -3.90 4.55 0.91
CA VAL A 39 -4.04 5.38 2.11
C VAL A 39 -2.76 6.16 2.36
N VAL A 40 -1.60 5.49 2.31
CA VAL A 40 -0.30 6.13 2.53
C VAL A 40 0.00 7.17 1.46
N ILE A 41 -0.26 6.87 0.18
CA ILE A 41 -0.11 7.82 -0.94
C ILE A 41 -0.98 9.07 -0.70
N SER A 42 -2.23 8.88 -0.29
CA SER A 42 -3.16 9.99 -0.07
C SER A 42 -2.72 10.88 1.09
N ILE A 43 -2.24 10.28 2.19
CA ILE A 43 -1.73 11.02 3.35
C ILE A 43 -0.45 11.79 2.97
N GLU A 44 0.51 11.14 2.31
CA GLU A 44 1.75 11.78 1.87
C GLU A 44 1.47 12.96 0.94
N ALA A 45 0.61 12.76 -0.08
CA ALA A 45 0.23 13.82 -1.01
C ALA A 45 -0.48 14.98 -0.30
N GLY A 46 -1.35 14.70 0.67
CA GLY A 46 -2.01 15.72 1.48
C GLY A 46 -1.04 16.52 2.34
N LEU A 47 -0.07 15.85 3.00
CA LEU A 47 0.98 16.52 3.77
C LEU A 47 1.90 17.35 2.87
N SER A 48 2.29 16.80 1.72
CA SER A 48 3.08 17.50 0.69
C SER A 48 2.35 18.73 0.16
N PHE A 49 1.03 18.66 -0.07
CA PHE A 49 0.22 19.81 -0.47
C PHE A 49 0.16 20.91 0.61
N LEU A 50 0.15 20.53 1.89
CA LEU A 50 0.21 21.47 3.01
C LEU A 50 1.61 22.02 3.29
N GLY A 51 2.63 21.63 2.50
CA GLY A 51 4.03 22.03 2.69
C GLY A 51 4.74 21.30 3.84
N LEU A 52 4.14 20.25 4.39
CA LEU A 52 4.69 19.39 5.45
C LEU A 52 5.38 18.13 4.92
N GLY A 53 5.28 17.88 3.62
CA GLY A 53 5.88 16.72 2.96
C GLY A 53 7.26 17.00 2.35
N VAL A 54 7.52 16.37 1.21
CA VAL A 54 8.80 16.46 0.51
C VAL A 54 9.09 17.92 0.14
N ARG A 55 10.29 18.39 0.43
CA ARG A 55 10.70 19.77 0.11
C ARG A 55 11.44 19.82 -1.24
N PRO A 56 11.37 20.94 -1.98
CA PRO A 56 12.23 21.17 -3.14
C PRO A 56 13.70 20.88 -2.81
N PRO A 57 14.50 20.27 -3.71
CA PRO A 57 14.28 20.08 -5.15
C PRO A 57 13.57 18.77 -5.54
N LEU A 58 13.17 17.95 -4.57
CA LEU A 58 12.52 16.67 -4.84
C LEU A 58 11.04 16.92 -5.16
N ALA A 59 10.56 16.39 -6.28
CA ALA A 59 9.16 16.49 -6.67
C ALA A 59 8.34 15.36 -6.03
N SER A 60 7.32 15.70 -5.24
CA SER A 60 6.23 14.78 -4.88
C SER A 60 4.95 15.18 -5.60
N TRP A 61 3.97 14.28 -5.62
CA TRP A 61 2.72 14.54 -6.33
C TRP A 61 1.90 15.62 -5.61
N GLY A 62 1.98 15.67 -4.28
CA GLY A 62 1.38 16.75 -3.49
C GLY A 62 2.04 18.12 -3.72
N THR A 63 3.37 18.19 -3.82
CA THR A 63 4.07 19.46 -4.09
C THR A 63 3.74 19.99 -5.49
N LEU A 64 3.63 19.10 -6.49
CA LEU A 64 3.24 19.50 -7.84
C LEU A 64 1.82 20.09 -7.90
N ILE A 65 0.89 19.54 -7.10
CA ILE A 65 -0.47 20.09 -6.97
C ILE A 65 -0.41 21.46 -6.26
N GLN A 66 0.37 21.58 -5.19
CA GLN A 66 0.55 22.84 -4.46
C GLN A 66 1.13 23.94 -5.37
N ASP A 67 2.21 23.64 -6.09
CA ASP A 67 2.86 24.57 -7.01
C ASP A 67 1.88 24.98 -8.12
N GLY A 68 1.19 24.00 -8.73
CA GLY A 68 0.16 24.29 -9.73
C GLY A 68 -0.95 25.20 -9.18
N TYR A 69 -1.35 25.03 -7.92
CA TYR A 69 -2.38 25.86 -7.29
C TYR A 69 -1.91 27.31 -7.12
N GLN A 70 -0.62 27.54 -6.81
CA GLN A 70 -0.05 28.88 -6.74
C GLN A 70 -0.03 29.59 -8.10
N TYR A 71 0.14 28.84 -9.19
CA TYR A 71 0.17 29.35 -10.57
C TYR A 71 -1.15 29.17 -11.33
N LEU A 72 -2.26 28.90 -10.64
CA LEU A 72 -3.54 28.57 -11.26
C LEU A 72 -4.06 29.69 -12.17
N SER A 73 -3.78 30.95 -11.83
CA SER A 73 -4.14 32.13 -12.64
C SER A 73 -3.37 32.20 -13.96
N GLN A 74 -2.23 31.53 -14.07
CA GLN A 74 -1.39 31.48 -15.28
C GLN A 74 -1.68 30.22 -16.11
N SER A 75 -1.81 29.07 -15.45
CA SER A 75 -2.11 27.81 -16.11
C SER A 75 -2.73 26.81 -15.14
N TRP A 76 -3.87 26.24 -15.53
CA TRP A 76 -4.54 25.18 -14.79
C TRP A 76 -3.97 23.78 -15.07
N VAL A 77 -3.16 23.65 -16.12
CA VAL A 77 -2.63 22.37 -16.60
C VAL A 77 -1.82 21.60 -15.54
N PRO A 78 -0.88 22.22 -14.79
CA PRO A 78 -0.07 21.50 -13.82
C PRO A 78 -0.90 20.87 -12.70
N VAL A 79 -1.94 21.57 -12.23
CA VAL A 79 -2.85 21.06 -11.21
C VAL A 79 -3.61 19.84 -11.73
N VAL A 80 -4.23 19.94 -12.90
CA VAL A 80 -5.04 18.86 -13.45
C VAL A 80 -4.20 17.64 -13.79
N VAL A 81 -3.04 17.82 -14.42
CA VAL A 81 -2.14 16.70 -14.76
C VAL A 81 -1.67 15.98 -13.50
N SER A 82 -1.21 16.72 -12.49
CA SER A 82 -0.70 16.12 -11.24
C SER A 82 -1.81 15.44 -10.44
N SER A 83 -3.01 16.04 -10.42
CA SER A 83 -4.18 15.47 -9.74
C SER A 83 -4.70 14.22 -10.44
N LEU A 84 -4.72 14.23 -11.78
CA LEU A 84 -5.14 13.07 -12.57
C LEU A 84 -4.13 11.93 -12.44
N ALA A 85 -2.84 12.24 -12.49
CA ALA A 85 -1.80 11.26 -12.21
C ALA A 85 -2.07 10.61 -10.85
N LEU A 86 -2.23 11.42 -9.78
CA LEU A 86 -2.53 10.95 -8.41
C LEU A 86 -3.74 10.04 -8.35
N ALA A 87 -4.84 10.45 -8.97
CA ALA A 87 -6.04 9.64 -9.04
C ALA A 87 -5.76 8.28 -9.72
N VAL A 88 -5.08 8.27 -10.87
CA VAL A 88 -4.77 7.04 -11.61
C VAL A 88 -3.86 6.11 -10.81
N ALA A 89 -2.81 6.63 -10.15
CA ALA A 89 -1.93 5.78 -9.35
C ALA A 89 -2.65 5.22 -8.14
N THR A 90 -3.38 6.05 -7.40
CA THR A 90 -4.15 5.61 -6.23
C THR A 90 -5.16 4.53 -6.62
N LEU A 91 -5.93 4.75 -7.69
CA LEU A 91 -6.87 3.75 -8.22
C LEU A 91 -6.17 2.48 -8.69
N GLY A 92 -5.04 2.60 -9.39
CA GLY A 92 -4.24 1.47 -9.84
C GLY A 92 -3.77 0.59 -8.68
N PHE A 93 -3.27 1.20 -7.60
CA PHE A 93 -2.87 0.46 -6.40
C PHE A 93 -4.05 -0.11 -5.62
N THR A 94 -5.18 0.59 -5.57
CA THR A 94 -6.42 0.04 -4.96
C THR A 94 -6.86 -1.23 -5.67
N LEU A 95 -7.00 -1.16 -7.00
CA LEU A 95 -7.42 -2.31 -7.82
C LEU A 95 -6.38 -3.43 -7.78
N PHE A 96 -5.09 -3.09 -7.75
CA PHE A 96 -4.03 -4.08 -7.59
C PHE A 96 -4.12 -4.80 -6.25
N GLY A 97 -4.37 -4.09 -5.14
CA GLY A 97 -4.56 -4.68 -3.82
C GLY A 97 -5.77 -5.61 -3.76
N GLU A 98 -6.87 -5.23 -4.41
CA GLU A 98 -8.07 -6.06 -4.56
C GLU A 98 -7.76 -7.32 -5.39
N ALA A 99 -7.13 -7.18 -6.56
CA ALA A 99 -6.75 -8.32 -7.40
C ALA A 99 -5.78 -9.27 -6.70
N LEU A 100 -4.83 -8.73 -5.92
CA LEU A 100 -3.89 -9.52 -5.13
C LEU A 100 -4.61 -10.28 -4.01
N ARG A 101 -5.58 -9.63 -3.34
CA ARG A 101 -6.43 -10.28 -2.34
C ARG A 101 -7.22 -11.43 -2.95
N ASP A 102 -7.87 -11.20 -4.08
CA ASP A 102 -8.69 -12.19 -4.76
C ASP A 102 -7.86 -13.37 -5.28
N ALA A 103 -6.64 -13.12 -5.76
CA ALA A 103 -5.74 -14.17 -6.23
C ALA A 103 -5.23 -15.10 -5.11
N VAL A 104 -5.18 -14.61 -3.86
CA VAL A 104 -4.65 -15.37 -2.72
C VAL A 104 -5.76 -15.97 -1.85
N ASP A 105 -6.97 -15.40 -1.83
CA ASP A 105 -8.10 -15.96 -1.07
C ASP A 105 -8.66 -17.22 -1.78
N PRO A 106 -8.38 -18.46 -1.31
CA PRO A 106 -8.71 -19.69 -2.05
C PRO A 106 -10.19 -20.07 -1.94
N ARG A 107 -11.05 -19.20 -1.38
CA ARG A 107 -12.44 -19.55 -1.03
C ARG A 107 -13.41 -19.47 -2.20
N ILE A 108 -13.02 -18.98 -3.37
CA ILE A 108 -13.89 -18.88 -4.56
C ILE A 108 -14.03 -20.24 -5.30
N GLY A 109 -13.23 -21.26 -4.95
CA GLY A 109 -13.20 -22.56 -5.65
C GLY A 109 -13.93 -23.74 -4.99
N ARG A 110 -14.77 -23.54 -3.96
CA ARG A 110 -15.41 -24.66 -3.21
C ARG A 110 -16.94 -24.71 -3.24
N GLU A 111 -17.57 -23.93 -4.11
CA GLU A 111 -19.03 -23.92 -4.27
C GLU A 111 -19.43 -24.26 -5.71
N HIS A 112 -18.96 -25.41 -6.24
CA HIS A 112 -19.58 -26.11 -7.36
C HIS A 112 -19.40 -27.62 -7.20
#